data_AF-A0A0Q7VFE8-F1
#
_entry.id   AF-A0A0Q7VFE8-F1
#
_cell.length_a   1.000
_cell.length_b   1.000
_cell.length_c   1.000
_cell.angle_alpha   90.00
_cell.angle_beta   90.00
_cell.angle_gamma   90.00
#
_symmetry.space_group_name_H-M   'P 1'
#
loop_
_entity.id
_entity.type
_entity.pdbx_description
1 polymer ?
#
loop_
_entity_poly.entity_id
_entity_poly.type
_entity_poly.pdbx_seq_one_letter_code
_entity_poly.pdbx_strand_id
1 'polypeptide(L)'
;MTIAERKAREAYDAENPWRPMCEAKPDGTVCELLFADLVGNFDANTYRYFLDADGNWYRIDPPGMVYPWPSPMNWRPAYARLSPERRNYIRQQVRKWRK
;
A
#
# COMPACT_ATOMS: atom_id res chain seq x y z
N MET A 1 17.30 14.24 -7.63
CA MET A 1 17.15 12.98 -8.39
C MET A 1 18.20 12.95 -9.50
N THR A 2 19.07 11.95 -9.47
CA THR A 2 20.10 11.69 -10.48
C THR A 2 19.56 10.81 -11.60
N ILE A 3 20.28 10.75 -12.74
CA ILE A 3 19.92 9.87 -13.86
C ILE A 3 19.90 8.40 -13.43
N ALA A 4 20.81 8.00 -12.53
CA ALA A 4 20.88 6.64 -12.00
C ALA A 4 19.64 6.28 -11.17
N GLU A 5 19.22 7.16 -10.27
CA GLU A 5 18.01 6.95 -9.45
C GLU A 5 16.75 6.86 -10.30
N ARG A 6 16.65 7.68 -11.37
CA ARG A 6 15.54 7.62 -12.32
C ARG A 6 15.51 6.27 -13.06
N LYS A 7 16.64 5.82 -13.61
CA LYS A 7 16.74 4.53 -14.31
C LYS A 7 16.40 3.35 -13.39
N ALA A 8 16.83 3.40 -12.12
CA ALA A 8 16.50 2.37 -11.14
C ALA A 8 14.99 2.32 -10.84
N ARG A 9 14.33 3.48 -10.77
CA ARG A 9 12.87 3.56 -10.60
C ARG A 9 12.14 2.97 -11.81
N GLU A 10 12.55 3.37 -13.02
CA GLU A 10 11.95 2.88 -14.27
C GLU A 10 12.10 1.36 -14.42
N ALA A 11 13.27 0.80 -14.09
CA ALA A 11 13.48 -0.66 -14.08
C ALA A 11 12.60 -1.37 -13.04
N TYR A 12 12.52 -0.82 -11.82
CA TYR A 12 11.65 -1.35 -10.77
C TYR A 12 10.18 -1.35 -11.18
N ASP A 13 9.70 -0.26 -11.79
CA ASP A 13 8.33 -0.12 -12.24
C ASP A 13 8.00 -1.08 -13.39
N ALA A 14 8.96 -1.34 -14.29
CA ALA A 14 8.83 -2.33 -15.36
C ALA A 14 8.74 -3.78 -14.82
N GLU A 15 9.52 -4.11 -13.78
CA GLU A 15 9.50 -5.42 -13.12
C GLU A 15 8.27 -5.62 -12.22
N ASN A 16 7.68 -4.53 -11.72
CA ASN A 16 6.57 -4.55 -10.77
C ASN A 16 5.37 -3.75 -11.31
N PRO A 17 4.68 -4.27 -12.35
CA PRO A 17 3.57 -3.59 -12.98
C PRO A 17 2.38 -3.45 -12.01
N TRP A 18 1.65 -2.34 -12.16
CA TRP A 18 0.39 -2.10 -11.48
C TRP A 18 -0.67 -3.12 -11.92
N ARG A 19 -1.41 -3.64 -10.94
CA ARG A 19 -2.46 -4.65 -11.12
C ARG A 19 -3.83 -4.09 -10.75
N PRO A 20 -4.93 -4.62 -11.31
CA PRO A 20 -6.27 -4.22 -10.91
C PRO A 20 -6.55 -4.64 -9.46
N MET A 21 -7.31 -3.82 -8.73
CA MET A 21 -7.63 -4.04 -7.31
C MET A 21 -8.31 -5.39 -7.05
N CYS A 22 -9.07 -5.92 -8.00
CA CYS A 22 -9.77 -7.20 -7.86
C CYS A 22 -8.84 -8.42 -7.75
N GLU A 23 -7.57 -8.29 -8.14
CA GLU A 23 -6.58 -9.36 -7.97
C GLU A 23 -5.95 -9.40 -6.57
N ALA A 24 -6.15 -8.36 -5.76
CA ALA A 24 -5.59 -8.30 -4.41
C ALA A 24 -6.18 -9.38 -3.51
N LYS A 25 -5.33 -10.04 -2.72
CA LYS A 25 -5.74 -11.08 -1.77
C LYS A 25 -5.52 -10.63 -0.33
N PRO A 26 -6.43 -10.96 0.60
CA PRO A 26 -6.32 -10.61 2.02
C PRO A 26 -5.33 -11.51 2.78
N ASP A 27 -4.15 -11.71 2.21
CA ASP A 27 -3.23 -12.76 2.60
C ASP A 27 -2.02 -12.20 3.37
N GLY A 28 -1.97 -10.88 3.55
CA GLY A 28 -0.92 -10.14 4.23
C GLY A 28 0.24 -9.72 3.32
N THR A 29 0.11 -9.88 2.00
CA THR A 29 1.11 -9.37 1.04
C THR A 29 1.27 -7.87 1.21
N VAL A 30 2.51 -7.44 1.45
CA VAL A 30 2.87 -6.01 1.48
C VAL A 30 2.77 -5.49 0.06
N CYS A 31 2.20 -4.31 -0.12
CA CYS A 31 1.98 -3.73 -1.43
C CYS A 31 2.10 -2.20 -1.41
N GLU A 32 2.11 -1.63 -2.61
CA GLU A 32 1.88 -0.21 -2.84
C GLU A 32 0.48 -0.03 -3.42
N LEU A 33 -0.13 1.12 -3.11
CA LEU A 33 -1.44 1.50 -3.65
C LEU A 33 -1.30 2.75 -4.50
N LEU A 34 -1.88 2.70 -5.69
CA LEU A 34 -2.02 3.85 -6.57
C LEU A 34 -3.40 4.47 -6.31
N PHE A 35 -3.42 5.73 -5.89
CA PHE A 35 -4.65 6.48 -5.66
C PHE A 35 -4.97 7.35 -6.87
N ALA A 36 -6.26 7.63 -7.07
CA ALA A 36 -6.67 8.67 -8.01
C ALA A 36 -6.17 10.02 -7.48
N ASP A 37 -5.10 10.54 -8.08
CA ASP A 37 -4.54 11.82 -7.68
C ASP A 37 -5.39 12.96 -8.26
N LEU A 38 -6.50 13.25 -7.57
CA LEU A 38 -7.37 14.39 -7.90
C LEU A 38 -6.85 15.72 -7.31
N VAL A 39 -5.75 15.71 -6.55
CA VAL A 39 -5.29 16.87 -5.76
C VAL A 39 -3.82 17.24 -6.07
N GLY A 40 -3.13 16.50 -6.93
CA GLY A 40 -1.74 16.78 -7.33
C GLY A 40 -0.71 16.40 -6.28
N ASN A 41 -0.99 15.40 -5.43
CA ASN A 41 -0.02 14.90 -4.48
C ASN A 41 0.91 13.88 -5.17
N PHE A 42 1.88 14.42 -5.91
CA PHE A 42 2.93 13.67 -6.61
C PHE A 42 4.02 13.12 -5.69
N ASP A 43 3.91 13.32 -4.37
CA ASP A 43 4.83 12.66 -3.46
C ASP A 43 4.70 11.15 -3.68
N ALA A 44 5.78 10.57 -4.21
CA ALA A 44 5.90 9.16 -4.49
C ALA A 44 5.56 8.42 -3.21
N ASN A 45 4.31 7.97 -3.10
CA ASN A 45 3.74 7.44 -1.88
C ASN A 45 4.63 6.30 -1.38
N THR A 46 5.52 6.61 -0.43
CA THR A 46 6.53 5.65 0.07
C THR A 46 5.93 4.69 1.07
N TYR A 47 4.64 4.89 1.40
CA TYR A 47 3.94 4.04 2.34
C TYR A 47 3.70 2.65 1.75
N ARG A 48 3.70 1.69 2.66
CA ARG A 48 3.39 0.30 2.37
C ARG A 48 2.06 -0.06 2.99
N TYR A 49 1.32 -0.91 2.28
CA TYR A 49 -0.05 -1.29 2.62
C TYR A 49 -0.21 -2.80 2.61
N PHE A 50 -1.32 -3.29 3.16
CA PHE A 50 -1.80 -4.65 2.96
C PHE A 50 -3.32 -4.68 3.03
N LEU A 51 -3.92 -5.67 2.34
CA LEU A 51 -5.33 -6.01 2.47
C LEU A 51 -5.48 -7.03 3.61
N ASP A 52 -6.35 -6.76 4.56
CA ASP A 52 -6.67 -7.71 5.64
C ASP A 52 -7.93 -8.53 5.33
N ALA A 53 -8.14 -9.59 6.10
CA ALA A 53 -9.30 -10.50 5.97
C ALA A 53 -10.65 -9.83 6.20
N ASP A 54 -10.69 -8.65 6.81
CA ASP A 54 -11.90 -7.84 6.98
C ASP A 54 -12.28 -7.03 5.73
N GLY A 55 -11.48 -7.13 4.66
CA GLY A 55 -11.69 -6.39 3.40
C GLY A 55 -11.20 -4.96 3.43
N ASN A 56 -10.57 -4.50 4.52
CA ASN A 56 -10.03 -3.16 4.64
C ASN A 56 -8.54 -3.11 4.28
N TRP A 57 -8.15 -1.99 3.71
CA TRP A 57 -6.75 -1.66 3.44
C TRP A 57 -6.13 -0.94 4.63
N TYR A 58 -4.92 -1.37 5.00
CA TYR A 58 -4.18 -0.81 6.12
C TYR A 58 -2.81 -0.32 5.68
N ARG A 59 -2.43 0.89 6.10
CA ARG A 59 -1.07 1.41 6.03
C ARG A 59 -0.23 0.81 7.16
N ILE A 60 0.97 0.35 6.84
CA ILE A 60 1.87 -0.32 7.78
C ILE A 60 2.57 0.68 8.71
N ASP A 61 3.09 1.77 8.14
CA ASP A 61 3.85 2.77 8.87
C ASP A 61 3.58 4.19 8.31
N PRO A 62 3.10 5.13 9.13
CA PRO A 62 2.51 4.88 10.44
C PRO A 62 1.20 4.07 10.32
N PRO A 63 0.85 3.20 11.29
CA PRO A 63 -0.37 2.40 11.26
C PRO A 63 -1.62 3.25 11.00
N GLY A 64 -2.34 2.95 9.91
CA GLY A 64 -3.54 3.69 9.51
C GLY A 64 -4.51 2.81 8.72
N MET A 65 -5.79 3.14 8.73
CA MET A 65 -6.75 2.57 7.77
C MET A 65 -6.77 3.46 6.53
N VAL A 66 -6.83 2.85 5.35
CA VAL A 66 -7.08 3.59 4.11
C VAL A 66 -8.58 3.85 4.04
N TYR A 67 -8.95 5.13 3.99
CA TYR A 67 -10.36 5.51 3.86
C TYR A 67 -10.86 5.27 2.44
N PRO A 68 -12.19 5.07 2.24
CA PRO A 68 -12.76 4.80 0.92
C PRO A 68 -12.58 5.95 -0.09
N TRP A 69 -12.24 7.15 0.37
CA TRP A 69 -12.04 8.33 -0.47
C TRP A 69 -10.74 9.07 -0.09
N PRO A 70 -9.78 9.24 -1.02
CA PRO A 70 -9.78 8.67 -2.38
C PRO A 70 -9.60 7.15 -2.36
N SER A 71 -10.34 6.43 -3.21
CA SER A 71 -10.21 4.98 -3.33
C SER A 71 -8.95 4.62 -4.12
N PRO A 72 -8.18 3.60 -3.71
CA PRO A 72 -7.08 3.08 -4.53
C PRO A 72 -7.61 2.48 -5.84
N MET A 73 -6.95 2.82 -6.95
CA MET A 73 -7.30 2.36 -8.30
C MET A 73 -6.55 1.09 -8.70
N ASN A 74 -5.30 0.97 -8.26
CA ASN A 74 -4.43 -0.15 -8.57
C ASN A 74 -3.53 -0.47 -7.39
N TRP A 75 -2.99 -1.67 -7.40
CA TRP A 75 -2.03 -2.12 -6.41
C TRP A 75 -0.88 -2.84 -7.09
N ARG A 76 0.26 -2.96 -6.40
CA ARG A 76 1.33 -3.86 -6.81
C ARG A 76 1.97 -4.52 -5.61
N PRO A 77 2.29 -5.83 -5.68
CA PRO A 77 2.95 -6.51 -4.58
C PRO A 77 4.36 -5.96 -4.38
N ALA A 78 4.79 -5.91 -3.13
CA ALA A 78 6.17 -5.79 -2.72
C ALA A 78 6.69 -7.17 -2.33
N TYR A 79 8.01 -7.35 -2.26
CA TYR A 79 8.67 -8.63 -1.99
C TYR A 79 8.50 -9.17 -0.55
N ALA A 80 7.55 -8.66 0.23
CA ALA A 80 7.38 -9.02 1.64
C ALA A 80 5.93 -9.41 1.96
N ARG A 81 5.78 -10.27 2.97
CA ARG A 81 4.48 -10.69 3.50
C ARG A 81 4.47 -10.54 5.02
N LEU A 82 3.40 -9.99 5.55
CA LEU A 82 3.24 -9.79 6.99
C LEU A 82 2.77 -11.08 7.68
N SER A 83 3.34 -11.33 8.85
CA SER A 83 2.83 -12.37 9.74
C SER A 83 1.42 -12.02 10.26
N PRO A 84 0.59 -12.99 10.64
CA PRO A 84 -0.70 -12.73 11.29
C PRO A 84 -0.59 -11.83 12.53
N GLU A 85 0.46 -12.01 13.34
CA GLU A 85 0.71 -11.24 14.56
C GLU A 85 0.95 -9.76 14.23
N ARG A 86 1.75 -9.49 13.19
CA ARG A 86 2.03 -8.12 12.77
C ARG A 86 0.78 -7.43 12.23
N ARG A 87 -0.05 -8.14 11.47
CA ARG A 87 -1.36 -7.63 11.00
C ARG A 87 -2.27 -7.29 12.17
N ASN A 88 -2.36 -8.17 13.16
CA ASN A 88 -3.13 -7.94 14.38
C ASN A 88 -2.65 -6.71 15.15
N TYR A 89 -1.34 -6.55 15.30
CA TYR A 89 -0.76 -5.38 15.95
C TYR A 89 -1.16 -4.08 15.23
N ILE A 90 -1.03 -4.02 13.90
CA ILE A 90 -1.38 -2.82 13.11
C ILE A 90 -2.87 -2.48 13.30
N ARG A 91 -3.76 -3.48 13.21
CA ARG A 91 -5.20 -3.28 13.46
C ARG A 91 -5.48 -2.70 14.85
N GLN A 92 -4.81 -3.20 15.88
CA GLN A 92 -4.96 -2.68 17.23
C GLN A 92 -4.50 -1.22 17.34
N GLN A 93 -3.39 -0.86 16.69
CA GLN A 93 -2.93 0.54 16.67
C GLN A 93 -3.95 1.45 16.00
N VAL A 94 -4.46 1.08 14.82
CA VAL A 94 -5.48 1.85 14.10
C VAL A 94 -6.74 2.06 14.94
N ARG A 95 -7.18 1.05 15.70
CA ARG A 95 -8.34 1.19 16.61
C ARG A 95 -8.11 2.17 17.74
N LYS A 96 -6.86 2.33 18.23
CA LYS A 96 -6.54 3.30 19.29
C LYS A 96 -6.69 4.74 18.81
N TRP A 97 -6.28 5.03 17.58
CA TRP A 97 -6.37 6.36 16.98
C TRP A 97 -7.81 6.82 16.64
N ARG A 98 -8.80 5.92 16.71
CA ARG A 98 -10.21 6.24 16.45
C ARG A 98 -11.00 6.64 17.72
N LYS A 99 -10.39 6.58 18.90
CA LYS A 99 -10.97 7.09 20.15
C LYS A 99 -10.59 8.55 20.34
#